data_AF-A0A7U6GHB5-F1
#
_entry.id   AF-A0A7U6GHB5-F1
#
_cell.length_a   1.000
_cell.length_b   1.000
_cell.length_c   1.000
_cell.angle_alpha   90.00
_cell.angle_beta   90.00
_cell.angle_gamma   90.00
#
_symmetry.space_group_name_H-M   'P 1'
#
loop_
_entity.id
_entity.type
_entity.pdbx_description
1 polymer ?
#
loop_
_entity_poly.entity_id
_entity_poly.type
_entity_poly.pdbx_seq_one_letter_code
_entity_poly.pdbx_strand_id
1 'polypeptide(L)'
;MSNAATTDAELPFMSHLLELRDRLLRAVLVVLVVFLALFPFGNDIYHFIAEPLMAVMPDGTSMIATKVASPFLTPFKLSLIAAVFVSMPYLLYQLWGFVAPGLYAHEKRMAMPLLASSVVLFYLGAAFAYYVVFPLVFRFFTSVTPEGVAVMTDISEYLDFVLTLFFAFGLAFEIPIATILLVWMGMTTPEKLARKRPYVVVGVFVIGMLLTPPDIISQTLLALPMWVLFEAGIIFSRFFVREQEDDENESEDEVDGEAGVAAAATPAGASVATPPVHTQAEESDFQPLSDAEMEAELDRLEAEMDAEHSAENDSEEETASAEKEGDSVDRKLVRVNQLRDAMDFDAARKLLYEVLVEGNENQVLVARNILSQLDDE
;
A
#
# COMPACT_ATOMS: atom_id res chain seq x y z
N MET A 1 -22.38 -6.42 -43.47
CA MET A 1 -21.73 -5.27 -42.82
C MET A 1 -21.35 -5.67 -41.41
N SER A 2 -20.07 -5.49 -41.08
CA SER A 2 -19.45 -5.32 -39.76
C SER A 2 -19.81 -6.25 -38.60
N ASN A 3 -18.94 -7.23 -38.32
CA ASN A 3 -18.68 -7.70 -36.94
C ASN A 3 -17.32 -8.42 -36.85
N ALA A 4 -16.22 -7.72 -37.15
CA ALA A 4 -14.87 -8.30 -37.18
C ALA A 4 -13.81 -7.41 -36.50
N ALA A 5 -14.18 -6.62 -35.49
CA ALA A 5 -13.27 -5.66 -34.85
C ALA A 5 -13.01 -5.92 -33.34
N THR A 6 -13.46 -7.04 -32.77
CA THR A 6 -13.35 -7.30 -31.32
C THR A 6 -12.41 -8.43 -30.89
N THR A 7 -11.78 -9.18 -31.80
CA THR A 7 -11.06 -10.42 -31.41
C THR A 7 -9.55 -10.24 -31.12
N ASP A 8 -8.89 -9.18 -31.61
CA ASP A 8 -7.43 -9.06 -31.49
C ASP A 8 -6.96 -8.52 -30.13
N ALA A 9 -7.80 -7.80 -29.38
CA ALA A 9 -7.45 -7.27 -28.05
C ALA A 9 -7.77 -8.25 -26.91
N GLU A 10 -8.75 -9.16 -27.06
CA GLU A 10 -9.09 -10.14 -26.00
C GLU A 10 -8.04 -11.25 -25.84
N LEU A 11 -7.35 -11.61 -26.93
CA LEU A 11 -6.27 -12.60 -26.95
C LEU A 11 -5.03 -12.18 -26.10
N PRO A 12 -4.50 -10.95 -26.17
CA PRO A 12 -3.35 -10.52 -25.38
C PRO A 12 -3.65 -10.40 -23.87
N PHE A 13 -4.81 -9.86 -23.46
CA PHE A 13 -5.15 -9.79 -22.03
C PHE A 13 -5.32 -11.17 -21.40
N MET A 14 -6.01 -12.08 -22.10
CA MET A 14 -6.17 -13.46 -21.62
C MET A 14 -4.82 -14.17 -21.51
N SER A 15 -3.91 -13.96 -22.47
CA SER A 15 -2.57 -14.53 -22.43
C SER A 15 -1.73 -14.01 -21.25
N HIS A 16 -1.83 -12.71 -20.94
CA HIS A 16 -1.10 -12.10 -19.82
C HIS A 16 -1.62 -12.59 -18.45
N LEU A 17 -2.94 -12.78 -18.31
CA LEU A 17 -3.53 -13.37 -17.11
C LEU A 17 -3.14 -14.85 -16.92
N LEU A 18 -3.08 -15.62 -18.00
CA LEU A 18 -2.62 -17.02 -17.95
C LEU A 18 -1.15 -17.11 -17.54
N GLU A 19 -0.32 -16.21 -18.06
CA GLU A 19 1.08 -16.11 -17.67
C GLU A 19 1.25 -15.78 -16.18
N LEU A 20 0.48 -14.81 -15.66
CA LEU A 20 0.48 -14.48 -14.22
C LEU A 20 0.14 -15.69 -13.37
N ARG A 21 -0.93 -16.42 -13.72
CA ARG A 21 -1.36 -17.63 -13.01
C ARG A 21 -0.25 -18.66 -12.96
N ASP A 22 0.35 -18.98 -14.11
CA ASP A 22 1.36 -20.03 -14.19
C ASP A 22 2.65 -19.65 -13.45
N ARG A 23 3.00 -18.36 -13.41
CA ARG A 23 4.11 -17.83 -12.59
C ARG A 23 3.79 -17.90 -11.10
N LEU A 24 2.59 -17.49 -10.71
CA LEU A 24 2.12 -17.53 -9.32
C LEU A 24 2.09 -18.97 -8.78
N LEU A 25 1.59 -19.94 -9.55
CA LEU A 25 1.58 -21.35 -9.15
C LEU A 25 3.01 -21.90 -8.94
N ARG A 26 3.95 -21.54 -9.82
CA ARG A 26 5.36 -21.91 -9.67
C ARG A 26 6.00 -21.25 -8.44
N ALA A 27 5.70 -19.98 -8.19
CA ALA A 27 6.14 -19.25 -7.00
C ALA A 27 5.64 -19.93 -5.71
N VAL A 28 4.35 -20.24 -5.64
CA VAL A 28 3.74 -20.94 -4.50
C VAL A 28 4.35 -22.34 -4.31
N LEU A 29 4.58 -23.08 -5.39
CA LEU A 29 5.21 -24.41 -5.33
C LEU A 29 6.62 -24.33 -4.74
N VAL A 30 7.44 -23.38 -5.20
CA VAL A 30 8.81 -23.20 -4.68
C VAL A 30 8.78 -22.83 -3.20
N VAL A 31 7.92 -21.88 -2.79
CA VAL A 31 7.76 -21.51 -1.38
C VAL A 31 7.32 -22.72 -0.56
N LEU A 32 6.40 -23.54 -1.06
CA LEU A 32 5.94 -24.74 -0.35
C LEU A 32 7.06 -25.78 -0.18
N VAL A 33 7.88 -26.00 -1.21
CA VAL A 33 9.03 -26.92 -1.14
C VAL A 33 10.05 -26.44 -0.11
N VAL A 34 10.40 -25.15 -0.14
CA VAL A 34 11.32 -24.54 0.83
C VAL A 34 10.73 -24.58 2.24
N PHE A 35 9.43 -24.34 2.39
CA PHE A 35 8.72 -24.43 3.66
C PHE A 35 8.83 -25.83 4.26
N LEU A 36 8.55 -26.89 3.48
CA LEU A 36 8.67 -28.26 3.97
C LEU A 36 10.10 -28.62 4.39
N ALA A 37 11.12 -28.01 3.77
CA ALA A 37 12.51 -28.18 4.16
C ALA A 37 12.90 -27.40 5.43
N LEU A 38 12.33 -26.20 5.64
CA LEU A 38 12.60 -25.36 6.82
C LEU A 38 11.74 -25.70 8.04
N PHE A 39 10.57 -26.31 7.83
CA PHE A 39 9.61 -26.62 8.89
C PHE A 39 10.20 -27.35 10.10
N PRO A 40 11.10 -28.35 9.96
CA PRO A 40 11.73 -29.01 11.12
C PRO A 40 12.60 -28.07 11.97
N PHE A 41 13.10 -26.97 11.40
CA PHE A 41 14.02 -26.03 12.03
C PHE A 41 13.31 -24.79 12.60
N GLY A 42 11.97 -24.76 12.63
CA GLY A 42 11.20 -23.58 13.02
C GLY A 42 11.54 -23.01 14.39
N ASN A 43 11.87 -23.87 15.37
CA ASN A 43 12.30 -23.42 16.70
C ASN A 43 13.68 -22.77 16.69
N ASP A 44 14.63 -23.31 15.93
CA ASP A 44 15.99 -22.75 15.83
C ASP A 44 15.95 -21.37 15.14
N ILE A 45 15.12 -21.25 14.09
CA ILE A 45 14.89 -19.96 13.40
C ILE A 45 14.23 -18.96 14.36
N TYR A 46 13.29 -19.41 15.21
CA TYR A 46 12.65 -18.55 16.20
C TYR A 46 13.66 -17.99 17.19
N HIS A 47 14.54 -18.84 17.73
CA HIS A 47 15.58 -18.41 18.66
C HIS A 47 16.53 -17.39 18.04
N PHE A 48 16.91 -17.59 16.78
CA PHE A 48 17.72 -16.63 16.04
C PHE A 48 17.02 -15.28 15.90
N ILE A 49 15.76 -15.27 15.44
CA ILE A 49 15.02 -14.01 15.26
C ILE A 49 14.76 -13.30 16.59
N ALA A 50 14.50 -14.04 17.66
CA ALA A 50 14.22 -13.52 18.99
C ALA A 50 15.44 -12.95 19.72
N GLU A 51 16.66 -13.24 19.24
CA GLU A 51 17.92 -12.84 19.88
C GLU A 51 18.02 -11.34 20.19
N PRO A 52 17.70 -10.41 19.26
CA PRO A 52 17.82 -8.97 19.53
C PRO A 52 16.87 -8.48 20.61
N LEU A 53 15.69 -9.11 20.73
CA LEU A 53 14.73 -8.79 21.78
C LEU A 53 15.21 -9.34 23.13
N MET A 54 15.67 -10.59 23.17
CA MET A 54 16.21 -11.19 24.40
C MET A 54 17.41 -10.43 24.95
N ALA A 55 18.24 -9.83 24.08
CA ALA A 55 19.40 -9.03 24.47
C ALA A 55 19.06 -7.67 25.12
N VAL A 56 17.85 -7.15 24.92
CA VAL A 56 17.41 -5.86 25.49
C VAL A 56 16.43 -6.03 26.65
N MET A 57 15.96 -7.25 26.93
CA MET A 57 15.12 -7.53 28.09
C MET A 57 15.95 -7.55 29.39
N PRO A 58 15.38 -7.10 30.52
CA PRO A 58 16.01 -7.26 31.84
C PRO A 58 16.22 -8.75 32.19
N ASP A 59 17.36 -9.06 32.82
CA ASP A 59 17.70 -10.40 33.30
C ASP A 59 16.55 -11.00 34.13
N GLY A 60 16.01 -12.15 33.69
CA GLY A 60 14.92 -12.86 34.37
C GLY A 60 13.52 -12.64 33.79
N THR A 61 13.37 -11.88 32.71
CA THR A 61 12.11 -11.73 31.98
C THR A 61 12.01 -12.79 30.87
N SER A 62 10.89 -13.51 30.79
CA SER A 62 10.64 -14.52 29.75
C SER A 62 9.48 -14.11 28.86
N MET A 63 9.57 -14.40 27.56
CA MET A 63 8.40 -14.30 26.68
C MET A 63 7.31 -15.27 27.12
N ILE A 64 6.06 -14.81 27.02
CA ILE A 64 4.89 -15.59 27.43
C ILE A 64 4.07 -16.01 26.22
N ALA A 65 3.24 -17.03 26.39
CA ALA A 65 2.21 -17.38 25.44
C ALA A 65 0.85 -17.13 26.08
N THR A 66 0.15 -16.08 25.64
CA THR A 66 -1.19 -15.71 26.11
C THR A 66 -2.27 -16.61 25.53
N LYS A 67 -2.07 -17.10 24.30
CA LYS A 67 -2.99 -18.02 23.62
C LYS A 67 -2.43 -19.46 23.69
N VAL A 68 -3.31 -20.41 23.96
CA VAL A 68 -2.97 -21.85 24.05
C VAL A 68 -2.34 -22.38 22.77
N ALA A 69 -2.76 -21.85 21.61
CA ALA A 69 -2.26 -22.27 20.30
C ALA A 69 -0.92 -21.62 19.91
N SER A 70 -0.48 -20.55 20.57
CA SER A 70 0.73 -19.80 20.18
C SER A 70 1.97 -20.68 20.06
N PRO A 71 2.32 -21.55 21.04
CA PRO A 71 3.53 -22.38 20.93
C PRO A 71 3.54 -23.34 19.73
N PHE A 72 2.37 -23.68 19.20
CA PHE A 72 2.24 -24.54 18.02
C PHE A 72 2.22 -23.74 16.71
N LEU A 73 1.46 -22.63 16.66
CA LEU A 73 1.29 -21.85 15.43
C LEU A 73 2.46 -20.93 15.12
N THR A 74 3.17 -20.42 16.15
CA THR A 74 4.27 -19.47 15.98
C THR A 74 5.43 -20.05 15.17
N PRO A 75 5.97 -21.25 15.47
CA PRO A 75 7.03 -21.85 14.66
C PRO A 75 6.58 -22.19 13.23
N PHE A 76 5.31 -22.58 13.05
CA PHE A 76 4.72 -22.85 11.73
C PHE A 76 4.66 -21.57 10.89
N LYS A 77 4.09 -20.48 11.44
CA LYS A 77 3.99 -19.18 10.78
C LYS A 77 5.38 -18.65 10.42
N LEU A 78 6.32 -18.74 11.36
CA LEU A 78 7.69 -18.32 11.13
C LEU A 78 8.34 -19.11 9.99
N SER A 79 8.24 -20.43 10.00
CA SER A 79 8.85 -21.27 8.96
C SER A 79 8.28 -20.95 7.58
N LEU A 80 6.97 -20.67 7.49
CA LEU A 80 6.32 -20.25 6.25
C LEU A 80 6.87 -18.92 5.73
N ILE A 81 6.98 -17.92 6.60
CA ILE A 81 7.53 -16.62 6.19
C ILE A 81 9.02 -16.73 5.87
N ALA A 82 9.80 -17.45 6.67
CA ALA A 82 11.21 -17.71 6.37
C ALA A 82 11.38 -18.38 4.99
N ALA A 83 10.48 -19.31 4.63
CA ALA A 83 10.49 -19.92 3.31
C ALA A 83 10.19 -18.93 2.18
N VAL A 84 9.30 -17.96 2.39
CA VAL A 84 9.08 -16.85 1.46
C VAL A 84 10.37 -16.05 1.26
N PHE A 85 11.05 -15.67 2.35
CA PHE A 85 12.31 -14.90 2.30
C PHE A 85 13.45 -15.67 1.62
N VAL A 86 13.58 -16.97 1.87
CA VAL A 86 14.58 -17.81 1.17
C VAL A 86 14.22 -17.97 -0.31
N SER A 87 12.93 -17.98 -0.65
CA SER A 87 12.45 -18.09 -2.04
C SER A 87 12.48 -16.76 -2.79
N MET A 88 12.78 -15.62 -2.15
CA MET A 88 12.73 -14.29 -2.77
C MET A 88 13.52 -14.13 -4.07
N PRO A 89 14.72 -14.71 -4.25
CA PRO A 89 15.43 -14.64 -5.52
C PRO A 89 14.60 -15.18 -6.68
N TYR A 90 13.87 -16.28 -6.45
CA TYR A 90 12.98 -16.87 -7.44
C TYR A 90 11.69 -16.08 -7.59
N LEU A 91 11.11 -15.56 -6.49
CA LEU A 91 9.89 -14.73 -6.54
C LEU A 91 10.13 -13.45 -7.32
N LEU A 92 11.23 -12.75 -7.06
CA LEU A 92 11.63 -11.57 -7.81
C LEU A 92 11.86 -11.94 -9.28
N TYR A 93 12.59 -13.01 -9.59
CA TYR A 93 12.75 -13.45 -10.98
C TYR A 93 11.40 -13.66 -11.71
N GLN A 94 10.42 -14.30 -11.05
CA GLN A 94 9.09 -14.51 -11.62
C GLN A 94 8.29 -13.22 -11.77
N LEU A 95 8.38 -12.31 -10.80
CA LEU A 95 7.75 -10.98 -10.86
C LEU A 95 8.33 -10.15 -12.01
N TRP A 96 9.65 -10.10 -12.11
CA TRP A 96 10.37 -9.39 -13.16
C TRP A 96 10.04 -9.91 -14.55
N GLY A 97 10.02 -11.23 -14.73
CA GLY A 97 9.65 -11.76 -16.02
C GLY A 97 8.20 -11.43 -16.43
N PHE A 98 7.31 -11.12 -15.49
CA PHE A 98 5.91 -10.75 -15.75
C PHE A 98 5.76 -9.26 -16.07
N VAL A 99 6.50 -8.41 -15.36
CA VAL A 99 6.50 -6.95 -15.56
C VAL A 99 7.19 -6.56 -16.87
N ALA A 100 8.19 -7.33 -17.31
CA ALA A 100 9.09 -6.95 -18.41
C ALA A 100 8.84 -7.55 -19.82
N PRO A 101 7.69 -8.14 -20.22
CA PRO A 101 7.56 -8.62 -21.61
C PRO A 101 7.70 -7.50 -22.66
N GLY A 102 7.43 -6.23 -22.30
CA GLY A 102 7.66 -5.06 -23.17
C GLY A 102 9.11 -4.55 -23.23
N LEU A 103 9.97 -5.02 -22.33
CA LEU A 103 11.33 -4.51 -22.11
C LEU A 103 12.41 -5.46 -22.68
N TYR A 104 12.09 -6.75 -22.77
CA TYR A 104 13.01 -7.82 -23.17
C TYR A 104 13.38 -7.84 -24.66
N ALA A 105 12.78 -6.99 -25.49
CA ALA A 105 12.98 -7.04 -26.93
C ALA A 105 14.30 -6.40 -27.39
N HIS A 106 14.79 -5.34 -26.72
CA HIS A 106 15.95 -4.56 -27.20
C HIS A 106 17.09 -4.39 -26.18
N GLU A 107 16.88 -4.53 -24.85
CA GLU A 107 17.93 -4.30 -23.83
C GLU A 107 18.04 -5.41 -22.76
N LYS A 108 18.15 -6.67 -23.19
CA LYS A 108 18.35 -7.83 -22.27
C LYS A 108 19.52 -7.70 -21.29
N ARG A 109 20.50 -6.83 -21.58
CA ARG A 109 21.73 -6.68 -20.80
C ARG A 109 21.52 -5.93 -19.48
N MET A 110 20.58 -4.99 -19.40
CA MET A 110 20.33 -4.19 -18.19
C MET A 110 19.33 -4.82 -17.22
N ALA A 111 18.42 -5.66 -17.72
CA ALA A 111 17.42 -6.32 -16.87
C ALA A 111 18.05 -7.29 -15.83
N MET A 112 19.11 -8.01 -16.21
CA MET A 112 19.79 -8.97 -15.33
C MET A 112 20.52 -8.33 -14.13
N PRO A 113 21.36 -7.28 -14.30
CA PRO A 113 21.98 -6.60 -13.16
C PRO A 113 20.95 -5.89 -12.29
N LEU A 114 19.84 -5.42 -12.85
CA LEU A 114 18.76 -4.81 -12.06
C LEU A 114 18.05 -5.84 -11.18
N LEU A 115 17.74 -7.03 -11.71
CA LEU A 115 17.23 -8.16 -10.93
C LEU A 115 18.22 -8.65 -9.87
N ALA A 116 19.52 -8.72 -10.19
CA ALA A 116 20.52 -9.09 -9.20
C ALA A 116 20.61 -8.04 -8.09
N SER A 117 20.51 -6.76 -8.46
CA SER A 117 20.50 -5.64 -7.52
C SER A 117 19.27 -5.68 -6.63
N SER A 118 18.06 -5.97 -7.14
CA SER A 118 16.85 -6.10 -6.33
C SER A 118 16.99 -7.22 -5.29
N VAL A 119 17.45 -8.40 -5.69
CA VAL A 119 17.68 -9.52 -4.76
C VAL A 119 18.64 -9.11 -3.64
N VAL A 120 19.72 -8.41 -3.97
CA VAL A 120 20.68 -7.90 -2.96
C VAL A 120 20.01 -6.84 -2.07
N LEU A 121 19.25 -5.91 -2.65
CA LEU A 121 18.57 -4.84 -1.92
C LEU A 121 17.50 -5.38 -0.97
N PHE A 122 16.75 -6.41 -1.37
CA PHE A 122 15.80 -7.10 -0.52
C PHE A 122 16.46 -7.68 0.73
N TYR A 123 17.56 -8.43 0.56
CA TYR A 123 18.28 -9.00 1.70
C TYR A 123 18.99 -7.94 2.53
N LEU A 124 19.45 -6.84 1.90
CA LEU A 124 19.97 -5.69 2.62
C LEU A 124 18.87 -5.01 3.46
N GLY A 125 17.65 -4.93 2.93
CA GLY A 125 16.48 -4.41 3.65
C GLY A 125 16.09 -5.29 4.82
N ALA A 126 16.09 -6.61 4.63
CA ALA A 126 15.88 -7.57 5.72
C ALA A 126 16.97 -7.43 6.80
N ALA A 127 18.25 -7.35 6.40
CA ALA A 127 19.36 -7.13 7.32
C ALA A 127 19.24 -5.79 8.05
N PHE A 128 18.85 -4.72 7.36
CA PHE A 128 18.61 -3.40 7.94
C PHE A 128 17.50 -3.44 8.99
N ALA A 129 16.40 -4.15 8.70
CA ALA A 129 15.32 -4.35 9.67
C ALA A 129 15.83 -5.04 10.94
N TYR A 130 16.59 -6.14 10.79
CA TYR A 130 17.09 -6.93 11.92
C TYR A 130 18.16 -6.20 12.75
N TYR A 131 19.17 -5.61 12.11
CA TYR A 131 20.34 -5.06 12.80
C TYR A 131 20.18 -3.59 13.22
N VAL A 132 19.35 -2.81 12.53
CA VAL A 132 19.20 -1.36 12.78
C VAL A 132 17.84 -1.06 13.38
N VAL A 133 16.76 -1.53 12.74
CA VAL A 133 15.40 -1.14 13.12
C VAL A 133 14.97 -1.80 14.42
N PHE A 134 15.11 -3.12 14.56
CA PHE A 134 14.66 -3.84 15.77
C PHE A 134 15.30 -3.30 17.06
N PRO A 135 16.63 -3.13 17.16
CA PRO A 135 17.23 -2.60 18.37
C PRO A 135 16.73 -1.19 18.69
N LEU A 136 16.45 -0.38 17.67
CA LEU A 136 16.04 1.00 17.86
C LEU A 136 14.59 1.10 18.37
N VAL A 137 13.67 0.32 17.80
CA VAL A 137 12.28 0.25 18.27
C VAL A 137 12.20 -0.38 19.67
N PHE A 138 12.90 -1.48 19.93
CA PHE A 138 12.84 -2.11 21.26
C PHE A 138 13.51 -1.26 22.34
N ARG A 139 14.61 -0.55 22.02
CA ARG A 139 15.17 0.46 22.93
C ARG A 139 14.15 1.54 23.24
N PHE A 140 13.41 2.02 22.25
CA PHE A 140 12.35 2.97 22.48
C PHE A 140 11.27 2.42 23.44
N PHE A 141 10.73 1.23 23.18
CA PHE A 141 9.72 0.60 24.06
C PHE A 141 10.21 0.41 25.50
N THR A 142 11.45 -0.03 25.69
CA THR A 142 12.04 -0.17 27.03
C THR A 142 12.26 1.19 27.71
N SER A 143 12.61 2.25 26.95
CA SER A 143 12.89 3.58 27.51
C SER A 143 11.65 4.34 27.98
N VAL A 144 10.49 4.05 27.39
CA VAL A 144 9.20 4.68 27.78
C VAL A 144 8.45 3.89 28.83
N THR A 145 8.94 2.70 29.20
CA THR A 145 8.30 1.86 30.22
C THR A 145 8.49 2.49 31.60
N PRO A 146 7.41 2.74 32.37
CA PRO A 146 7.52 3.29 33.72
C PRO A 146 8.26 2.36 34.69
N GLU A 147 8.98 2.94 35.65
CA GLU A 147 9.63 2.18 36.72
C GLU A 147 8.62 1.34 37.50
N GLY A 148 8.86 0.03 37.60
CA GLY A 148 8.00 -0.92 38.31
C GLY A 148 7.01 -1.71 37.45
N VAL A 149 6.96 -1.47 36.13
CA VAL A 149 6.15 -2.27 35.20
C VAL A 149 7.03 -3.36 34.55
N ALA A 150 6.67 -4.63 34.72
CA ALA A 150 7.33 -5.73 34.03
C ALA A 150 6.84 -5.83 32.58
N VAL A 151 7.74 -5.68 31.62
CA VAL A 151 7.42 -5.84 30.19
C VAL A 151 7.38 -7.34 29.86
N MET A 152 6.18 -7.91 29.75
CA MET A 152 6.00 -9.30 29.32
C MET A 152 5.47 -9.31 27.89
N THR A 153 6.31 -9.71 26.93
CA THR A 153 5.94 -9.77 25.52
C THR A 153 5.40 -11.17 25.16
N ASP A 154 4.29 -11.21 24.43
CA ASP A 154 3.75 -12.43 23.87
C ASP A 154 4.56 -12.90 22.64
N ILE A 155 4.84 -14.20 22.55
CA ILE A 155 5.64 -14.79 21.46
C ILE A 155 5.03 -14.57 20.06
N SER A 156 3.71 -14.56 19.95
CA SER A 156 3.01 -14.40 18.68
C SER A 156 2.93 -12.93 18.29
N GLU A 157 2.62 -12.04 19.23
CA GLU A 157 2.58 -10.60 18.97
C GLU A 157 3.98 -10.07 18.60
N TYR A 158 5.03 -10.54 19.28
CA TYR A 158 6.41 -10.26 18.91
C TYR A 158 6.73 -10.73 17.48
N LEU A 159 6.42 -11.99 17.18
CA LEU A 159 6.69 -12.55 15.87
C LEU A 159 5.93 -11.77 14.79
N ASP A 160 4.66 -11.46 15.01
CA ASP A 160 3.81 -10.76 14.06
C ASP A 160 4.35 -9.36 13.76
N PHE A 161 4.76 -8.64 14.80
CA PHE A 161 5.43 -7.34 14.65
C PHE A 161 6.72 -7.47 13.82
N VAL A 162 7.61 -8.39 14.20
CA VAL A 162 8.91 -8.59 13.54
C VAL A 162 8.76 -9.01 12.08
N LEU A 163 7.88 -9.96 11.79
CA LEU A 163 7.62 -10.43 10.43
C LEU A 163 7.02 -9.31 9.56
N THR A 164 6.11 -8.51 10.11
CA THR A 164 5.53 -7.37 9.38
C THR A 164 6.59 -6.33 9.05
N LEU A 165 7.49 -6.00 9.99
CA LEU A 165 8.62 -5.12 9.73
C LEU A 165 9.57 -5.68 8.67
N PHE A 166 9.91 -6.97 8.74
CA PHE A 166 10.75 -7.63 7.73
C PHE A 166 10.15 -7.50 6.33
N PHE A 167 8.85 -7.76 6.17
CA PHE A 167 8.17 -7.58 4.88
C PHE A 167 8.14 -6.12 4.45
N ALA A 168 7.80 -5.20 5.35
CA ALA A 168 7.73 -3.80 5.03
C ALA A 168 9.07 -3.23 4.58
N PHE A 169 10.15 -3.50 5.32
CA PHE A 169 11.49 -3.03 4.94
C PHE A 169 12.06 -3.79 3.76
N GLY A 170 11.83 -5.11 3.65
CA GLY A 170 12.22 -5.88 2.46
C GLY A 170 11.61 -5.30 1.18
N LEU A 171 10.30 -5.00 1.20
CA LEU A 171 9.60 -4.37 0.08
C LEU A 171 9.96 -2.89 -0.08
N ALA A 172 10.19 -2.14 1.00
CA ALA A 172 10.60 -0.74 0.91
C ALA A 172 11.98 -0.58 0.26
N PHE A 173 12.88 -1.54 0.48
CA PHE A 173 14.17 -1.57 -0.20
C PHE A 173 14.05 -1.88 -1.70
N GLU A 174 12.88 -2.29 -2.21
CA GLU A 174 12.62 -2.40 -3.64
C GLU A 174 12.15 -1.08 -4.27
N ILE A 175 11.79 -0.07 -3.47
CA ILE A 175 11.35 1.26 -3.96
C ILE A 175 12.39 1.91 -4.91
N PRO A 176 13.71 1.90 -4.61
CA PRO A 176 14.71 2.46 -5.51
C PRO A 176 14.69 1.77 -6.89
N ILE A 177 14.60 0.44 -6.90
CA ILE A 177 14.59 -0.35 -8.13
C ILE A 177 13.31 -0.10 -8.93
N ALA A 178 12.16 -0.09 -8.25
CA ALA A 178 10.88 0.24 -8.87
C ALA A 178 10.90 1.66 -9.48
N THR A 179 11.53 2.61 -8.80
CA THR A 179 11.69 3.99 -9.29
C THR A 179 12.55 4.06 -10.54
N ILE A 180 13.70 3.38 -10.56
CA ILE A 180 14.58 3.28 -11.74
C ILE A 180 13.81 2.66 -12.91
N LEU A 181 13.11 1.55 -12.66
CA LEU A 181 12.33 0.84 -13.67
C LEU A 181 11.23 1.73 -14.28
N LEU A 182 10.47 2.47 -13.46
CA LEU A 182 9.43 3.36 -13.95
C LEU A 182 9.98 4.49 -14.85
N VAL A 183 11.17 5.00 -14.52
CA VAL A 183 11.85 6.02 -15.33
C VAL A 183 12.39 5.43 -16.62
N TRP A 184 13.07 4.29 -16.55
CA TRP A 184 13.66 3.62 -17.71
C TRP A 184 12.61 3.14 -18.72
N MET A 185 11.43 2.71 -18.26
CA MET A 185 10.31 2.39 -19.15
C MET A 185 9.63 3.63 -19.77
N GLY A 186 10.09 4.85 -19.45
CA GLY A 186 9.49 6.09 -19.93
C GLY A 186 8.11 6.41 -19.35
N MET A 187 7.63 5.66 -18.34
CA MET A 187 6.32 5.90 -17.71
C MET A 187 6.29 7.21 -16.92
N THR A 188 7.44 7.66 -16.41
CA THR A 188 7.60 8.90 -15.66
C THR A 188 9.02 9.44 -15.83
N THR A 189 9.24 10.71 -15.48
CA THR A 189 10.60 11.30 -15.41
C THR A 189 11.02 11.50 -13.95
N PRO A 190 12.34 11.59 -13.65
CA PRO A 190 12.82 11.91 -12.31
C PRO A 190 12.24 13.22 -11.76
N GLU A 191 12.00 14.22 -12.62
CA GLU A 191 11.42 15.51 -12.24
C GLU A 191 9.95 15.36 -11.83
N LYS A 192 9.18 14.54 -12.56
CA LYS A 192 7.78 14.25 -12.21
C LYS A 192 7.68 13.52 -10.87
N LEU A 193 8.59 12.58 -10.59
CA LEU A 193 8.66 11.89 -9.30
C LEU A 193 9.11 12.82 -8.18
N ALA A 194 10.09 13.69 -8.43
CA ALA A 194 10.55 14.68 -7.46
C ALA A 194 9.46 15.68 -7.06
N ARG A 195 8.54 16.04 -7.97
CA ARG A 195 7.37 16.86 -7.62
C ARG A 195 6.39 16.16 -6.69
N LYS A 196 6.38 14.81 -6.68
CA LYS A 196 5.47 14.00 -5.85
C LYS A 196 6.02 13.66 -4.45
N ARG A 197 7.14 14.26 -4.03
CA ARG A 197 7.71 14.06 -2.68
C ARG A 197 6.68 14.20 -1.55
N PRO A 198 5.78 15.21 -1.53
CA PRO A 198 4.82 15.34 -0.44
C PRO A 198 3.90 14.12 -0.31
N TYR A 199 3.44 13.56 -1.43
CA TYR A 199 2.60 12.36 -1.44
C TYR A 199 3.36 11.13 -0.92
N VAL A 200 4.63 10.98 -1.31
CA VAL A 200 5.47 9.87 -0.83
C VAL A 200 5.75 9.99 0.67
N VAL A 201 6.01 11.20 1.15
CA VAL A 201 6.18 11.46 2.59
C VAL A 201 4.92 11.02 3.34
N VAL A 202 3.73 11.44 2.91
CA VAL A 202 2.48 10.99 3.52
C VAL A 202 2.37 9.46 3.47
N GLY A 203 2.64 8.84 2.32
CA GLY A 203 2.60 7.39 2.16
C GLY A 203 3.51 6.63 3.13
N VAL A 204 4.78 7.05 3.28
CA VAL A 204 5.71 6.37 4.21
C VAL A 204 5.34 6.57 5.68
N PHE A 205 4.72 7.71 6.03
CA PHE A 205 4.20 7.93 7.38
C PHE A 205 2.94 7.09 7.65
N VAL A 206 2.07 6.89 6.66
CA VAL A 206 0.92 5.97 6.76
C VAL A 206 1.40 4.54 6.94
N ILE A 207 2.39 4.10 6.15
CA ILE A 207 3.00 2.77 6.35
C ILE A 207 3.64 2.70 7.74
N GLY A 208 4.37 3.72 8.18
CA GLY A 208 4.91 3.78 9.54
C GLY A 208 3.82 3.60 10.61
N MET A 209 2.68 4.28 10.46
CA MET A 209 1.53 4.17 11.36
C MET A 209 0.91 2.77 11.37
N LEU A 210 0.93 2.04 10.25
CA LEU A 210 0.43 0.66 10.20
C LEU A 210 1.41 -0.34 10.83
N LEU A 211 2.71 -0.03 10.80
CA LEU A 211 3.76 -0.92 11.30
C LEU A 211 4.07 -0.74 12.77
N THR A 212 3.88 0.47 13.31
CA THR A 212 4.04 0.74 14.74
C THR A 212 2.69 1.00 15.37
N PRO A 213 2.55 0.75 16.68
CA PRO A 213 1.47 1.36 17.47
C PRO A 213 1.42 2.88 17.24
N PRO A 214 0.34 3.58 17.66
CA PRO A 214 0.20 5.03 17.49
C PRO A 214 1.21 5.81 18.36
N ASP A 215 2.47 5.80 17.93
CA ASP A 215 3.63 6.43 18.54
C ASP A 215 4.43 7.19 17.48
N ILE A 216 4.54 8.51 17.67
CA ILE A 216 5.13 9.42 16.68
C ILE A 216 6.64 9.17 16.50
N ILE A 217 7.34 8.77 17.57
CA ILE A 217 8.79 8.61 17.55
C ILE A 217 9.16 7.39 16.70
N SER A 218 8.59 6.23 17.02
CA SER A 218 8.77 4.98 16.29
C SER A 218 8.25 5.12 14.85
N GLN A 219 7.11 5.76 14.64
CA GLN A 219 6.57 6.02 13.30
C GLN A 219 7.56 6.82 12.45
N THR A 220 8.08 7.94 12.97
CA THR A 220 9.04 8.79 12.24
C THR A 220 10.34 8.05 11.97
N LEU A 221 10.80 7.27 12.95
CA LEU A 221 12.01 6.47 12.87
C LEU A 221 11.93 5.42 11.76
N LEU A 222 10.76 4.81 11.53
CA LEU A 222 10.55 3.86 10.44
C LEU A 222 10.33 4.56 9.09
N ALA A 223 9.60 5.69 9.09
CA ALA A 223 9.27 6.43 7.87
C ALA A 223 10.50 7.07 7.21
N LEU A 224 11.45 7.57 8.00
CA LEU A 224 12.62 8.27 7.49
C LEU A 224 13.53 7.40 6.60
N PRO A 225 13.90 6.16 6.96
CA PRO A 225 14.61 5.26 6.07
C PRO A 225 13.88 5.00 4.75
N MET A 226 12.55 4.81 4.79
CA MET A 226 11.75 4.59 3.57
C MET A 226 11.76 5.82 2.65
N TRP A 227 11.68 7.02 3.22
CA TRP A 227 11.81 8.26 2.46
C TRP A 227 13.20 8.43 1.84
N VAL A 228 14.26 8.09 2.57
CA VAL A 228 15.64 8.13 2.06
C VAL A 228 15.84 7.14 0.91
N LEU A 229 15.23 5.96 0.97
CA LEU A 229 15.27 4.98 -0.13
C LEU A 229 14.58 5.52 -1.39
N PHE A 230 13.43 6.17 -1.24
CA PHE A 230 12.77 6.84 -2.37
C PHE A 230 13.68 7.90 -3.01
N GLU A 231 14.34 8.71 -2.17
CA GLU A 231 15.29 9.72 -2.67
C GLU A 231 16.47 9.10 -3.41
N ALA A 232 17.05 8.03 -2.85
CA ALA A 232 18.09 7.27 -3.51
C ALA A 232 17.61 6.75 -4.87
N GLY A 233 16.38 6.24 -4.95
CA GLY A 233 15.76 5.82 -6.21
C GLY A 233 15.71 6.91 -7.27
N ILE A 234 15.29 8.12 -6.91
CA ILE A 234 15.28 9.28 -7.82
C ILE A 234 16.70 9.65 -8.26
N ILE A 235 17.66 9.64 -7.33
CA ILE A 235 19.06 9.98 -7.66
C ILE A 235 19.64 8.96 -8.64
N PHE A 236 19.45 7.67 -8.37
CA PHE A 236 19.96 6.61 -9.24
C PHE A 236 19.28 6.59 -10.61
N SER A 237 17.98 6.88 -10.69
CA SER A 237 17.26 6.88 -11.97
C SER A 237 17.73 7.96 -12.94
N ARG A 238 18.29 9.07 -12.45
CA ARG A 238 18.84 10.14 -13.31
C ARG A 238 20.06 9.70 -14.12
N PHE A 239 20.83 8.74 -13.63
CA PHE A 239 21.98 8.21 -14.38
C PHE A 239 21.54 7.37 -15.58
N PHE A 240 20.39 6.68 -15.49
CA PHE A 240 19.85 5.86 -16.57
C PHE A 240 19.26 6.68 -17.73
N VAL A 241 18.66 7.84 -17.44
CA VAL A 241 18.13 8.74 -18.49
C VAL A 241 19.25 9.29 -19.36
N ARG A 242 20.40 9.61 -18.75
CA ARG A 242 21.53 10.21 -19.47
C ARG A 242 22.22 9.25 -20.43
N GLU A 243 22.32 7.97 -20.05
CA GLU A 243 22.89 6.94 -20.93
C GLU A 243 22.00 6.70 -22.17
N GLN A 244 20.68 6.79 -22.02
CA GLN A 244 19.76 6.68 -23.16
C GLN A 244 19.85 7.89 -24.11
N GLU A 245 19.96 9.11 -23.58
CA GLU A 245 20.19 10.31 -24.40
C GLU A 245 21.56 10.27 -25.13
N ASP A 246 22.59 9.72 -24.49
CA ASP A 246 23.93 9.60 -25.08
C ASP A 246 23.94 8.52 -26.20
N ASP A 247 23.30 7.36 -26.01
CA ASP A 247 23.16 6.31 -27.02
C ASP A 247 22.31 6.75 -28.23
N GLU A 248 21.24 7.52 -28.00
CA GLU A 248 20.40 8.08 -29.08
C GLU A 248 21.20 9.09 -29.92
N ASN A 249 21.95 10.00 -29.28
CA ASN A 249 22.77 11.00 -29.98
C ASN A 249 23.94 10.37 -30.78
N GLU A 250 24.62 9.34 -30.24
CA GLU A 250 25.68 8.62 -30.98
C GLU A 250 25.14 7.91 -32.24
N SER A 251 23.90 7.40 -32.17
CA SER A 251 23.26 6.76 -33.32
C SER A 251 22.83 7.75 -34.41
N GLU A 252 22.51 9.00 -34.06
CA GLU A 252 22.18 10.06 -35.02
C GLU A 252 23.44 10.62 -35.71
N ASP A 253 24.55 10.78 -34.97
CA ASP A 253 25.83 11.25 -35.51
C ASP A 253 26.50 10.25 -36.50
N GLU A 254 26.28 8.93 -36.33
CA GLU A 254 26.74 7.91 -37.31
C GLU A 254 25.94 7.95 -38.63
N VAL A 255 24.66 8.33 -38.59
CA VAL A 255 23.80 8.39 -39.79
C VAL A 255 24.12 9.62 -40.66
N ASP A 256 24.48 10.75 -40.05
CA ASP A 256 24.87 11.96 -40.77
C ASP A 256 26.33 11.93 -41.29
N GLY A 257 27.18 11.04 -40.76
CA GLY A 257 28.56 10.84 -41.18
C GLY A 257 28.76 10.23 -42.57
N GLU A 258 27.77 9.50 -43.12
CA GLU A 258 27.86 8.86 -44.44
C GLU A 258 27.28 9.70 -45.60
N ALA A 259 26.55 10.79 -45.33
CA ALA A 259 25.90 11.61 -46.35
C ALA A 259 26.72 12.82 -46.84
N GLY A 260 28.04 12.82 -46.62
CA GLY A 260 28.88 14.00 -46.75
C GLY A 260 29.72 14.14 -48.04
N VAL A 261 29.24 13.87 -49.26
CA VAL A 261 29.93 14.32 -50.49
C VAL A 261 28.97 14.62 -51.66
N ALA A 262 28.66 15.90 -51.88
CA ALA A 262 28.49 16.60 -53.19
C ALA A 262 27.65 17.89 -52.98
N ALA A 263 28.26 19.06 -52.77
CA ALA A 263 28.67 20.03 -53.80
C ALA A 263 27.53 20.93 -54.39
N ALA A 264 27.48 22.16 -53.86
CA ALA A 264 27.46 23.46 -54.55
C ALA A 264 26.29 23.92 -55.49
N ALA A 265 25.60 24.98 -55.01
CA ALA A 265 25.35 26.30 -55.62
C ALA A 265 24.44 26.54 -56.87
N THR A 266 23.22 27.08 -56.60
CA THR A 266 22.62 28.39 -57.08
C THR A 266 22.18 28.56 -58.57
N PRO A 267 21.17 29.41 -58.94
CA PRO A 267 19.78 29.62 -58.48
C PRO A 267 18.72 29.74 -59.64
N ALA A 268 17.48 30.09 -59.24
CA ALA A 268 16.46 30.91 -59.94
C ALA A 268 15.42 30.24 -60.88
N GLY A 269 14.14 30.55 -60.60
CA GLY A 269 13.15 30.77 -61.65
C GLY A 269 11.76 30.13 -61.46
N ALA A 270 10.78 31.00 -61.18
CA ALA A 270 9.38 30.95 -61.63
C ALA A 270 8.36 30.01 -60.95
N SER A 271 7.47 30.68 -60.19
CA SER A 271 6.09 30.34 -59.83
C SER A 271 5.21 29.92 -61.02
N VAL A 272 4.35 28.91 -60.85
CA VAL A 272 2.90 28.95 -61.18
C VAL A 272 2.14 27.91 -60.33
N ALA A 273 0.96 28.32 -59.87
CA ALA A 273 0.05 27.70 -58.90
C ALA A 273 -0.74 26.44 -59.36
N THR A 274 -1.23 25.69 -58.37
CA THR A 274 -2.17 24.54 -58.48
C THR A 274 -3.40 24.78 -57.60
N PRO A 275 -4.64 24.43 -58.01
CA PRO A 275 -5.80 24.33 -57.13
C PRO A 275 -6.35 22.88 -57.04
N PRO A 276 -7.37 22.59 -56.22
CA PRO A 276 -7.44 22.73 -54.76
C PRO A 276 -7.77 21.38 -54.06
N VAL A 277 -7.56 21.32 -52.74
CA VAL A 277 -7.81 20.15 -51.87
C VAL A 277 -9.16 20.25 -51.15
N HIS A 278 -9.74 19.08 -50.88
CA HIS A 278 -11.01 18.79 -50.23
C HIS A 278 -11.20 19.35 -48.80
N THR A 279 -12.34 20.01 -48.61
CA THR A 279 -13.41 19.85 -47.59
C THR A 279 -13.09 19.48 -46.13
N GLN A 280 -13.32 20.47 -45.26
CA GLN A 280 -14.00 20.51 -43.93
C GLN A 280 -13.66 19.46 -42.84
N ALA A 281 -13.05 19.96 -41.76
CA ALA A 281 -13.36 19.58 -40.38
C ALA A 281 -13.50 20.88 -39.58
N GLU A 282 -14.62 21.04 -38.88
CA GLU A 282 -14.93 22.20 -38.04
C GLU A 282 -14.01 22.21 -36.81
N GLU A 283 -13.18 23.24 -36.69
CA GLU A 283 -12.46 23.57 -35.45
C GLU A 283 -13.49 23.99 -34.39
N SER A 284 -13.59 23.25 -33.30
CA SER A 284 -14.29 23.71 -32.10
C SER A 284 -13.54 24.91 -31.55
N ASP A 285 -14.20 26.06 -31.56
CA ASP A 285 -13.71 27.36 -31.10
C ASP A 285 -13.46 27.29 -29.57
N PHE A 286 -12.29 26.79 -29.16
CA PHE A 286 -11.83 26.85 -27.78
C PHE A 286 -11.23 28.23 -27.53
N GLN A 287 -12.04 29.13 -26.96
CA GLN A 287 -11.54 30.38 -26.41
C GLN A 287 -11.13 30.15 -24.95
N PRO A 288 -9.84 30.35 -24.59
CA PRO A 288 -9.45 30.33 -23.19
C PRO A 288 -10.18 31.44 -22.43
N LEU A 289 -10.73 31.10 -21.26
CA LEU A 289 -11.39 32.05 -20.37
C LEU A 289 -10.46 33.22 -20.07
N SER A 290 -10.98 34.45 -20.12
CA SER A 290 -10.22 35.61 -19.67
C SER A 290 -9.95 35.50 -18.16
N ASP A 291 -8.88 36.13 -17.67
CA ASP A 291 -8.47 36.04 -16.26
C ASP A 291 -9.61 36.37 -15.28
N ALA A 292 -10.48 37.33 -15.66
CA ALA A 292 -11.64 37.73 -14.85
C ALA A 292 -12.76 36.66 -14.82
N GLU A 293 -12.92 35.89 -15.90
CA GLU A 293 -13.91 34.81 -15.96
C GLU A 293 -13.41 33.58 -15.22
N MET A 294 -12.10 33.32 -15.27
CA MET A 294 -11.47 32.23 -14.51
C MET A 294 -11.61 32.45 -13.00
N GLU A 295 -11.39 33.68 -12.54
CA GLU A 295 -11.53 34.03 -11.11
C GLU A 295 -12.98 33.93 -10.64
N ALA A 296 -13.94 34.37 -11.46
CA ALA A 296 -15.36 34.22 -11.16
C ALA A 296 -15.84 32.75 -11.15
N GLU A 297 -15.23 31.88 -11.95
CA GLU A 297 -15.52 30.44 -11.96
C GLU A 297 -14.91 29.74 -10.74
N LEU A 298 -13.69 30.15 -10.32
CA LEU A 298 -13.04 29.66 -9.10
C LEU A 298 -13.84 30.03 -7.84
N ASP A 299 -14.31 31.28 -7.74
CA ASP A 299 -15.15 31.74 -6.62
C ASP A 299 -16.47 30.96 -6.54
N ARG A 300 -17.04 30.58 -7.69
CA ARG A 300 -18.26 29.74 -7.74
C ARG A 300 -17.99 28.32 -7.27
N LEU A 301 -16.89 27.72 -7.72
CA LEU A 301 -16.51 26.36 -7.33
C LEU A 301 -16.18 26.29 -5.84
N GLU A 302 -15.52 27.30 -5.29
CA GLU A 302 -15.22 27.38 -3.85
C GLU A 302 -16.51 27.49 -3.03
N ALA A 303 -17.46 28.32 -3.47
CA ALA A 303 -18.78 28.43 -2.82
C ALA A 303 -19.61 27.13 -2.91
N GLU A 304 -19.50 26.39 -4.01
CA GLU A 304 -20.17 25.08 -4.18
C GLU A 304 -19.54 24.02 -3.26
N MET A 305 -18.21 23.98 -3.17
CA MET A 305 -17.48 23.08 -2.28
C MET A 305 -17.76 23.37 -0.79
N ASP A 306 -17.85 24.64 -0.40
CA ASP A 306 -18.19 25.03 0.97
C ASP A 306 -19.64 24.64 1.33
N ALA A 307 -20.57 24.72 0.37
CA ALA A 307 -21.95 24.29 0.55
C ALA A 307 -22.07 22.76 0.66
N GLU A 308 -21.27 22.00 -0.10
CA GLU A 308 -21.21 20.53 0.01
C GLU A 308 -20.58 20.09 1.34
N HIS A 309 -19.50 20.73 1.78
CA HIS A 309 -18.85 20.42 3.06
C HIS A 309 -19.73 20.71 4.28
N SER A 310 -20.53 21.78 4.21
CA SER A 310 -21.47 22.10 5.29
C SER A 310 -22.64 21.11 5.35
N ALA A 311 -23.14 20.62 4.21
CA ALA A 311 -24.16 19.58 4.17
C ALA A 311 -23.67 18.20 4.65
N GLU A 312 -22.40 17.85 4.38
CA GLU A 312 -21.77 16.62 4.89
C GLU A 312 -21.63 16.64 6.41
N ASN A 313 -21.17 17.75 6.98
CA ASN A 313 -20.99 17.90 8.44
C ASN A 313 -22.31 17.82 9.22
N ASP A 314 -23.38 18.43 8.69
CA ASP A 314 -24.71 18.35 9.30
C ASP A 314 -25.25 16.90 9.29
N SER A 315 -24.93 16.12 8.26
CA SER A 315 -25.32 14.70 8.17
C SER A 315 -24.53 13.78 9.10
N GLU A 316 -23.26 14.10 9.36
CA GLU A 316 -22.41 13.36 10.30
C GLU A 316 -22.81 13.64 11.77
N GLU A 317 -23.23 14.85 12.10
CA GLU A 317 -23.75 15.17 13.45
C GLU A 317 -25.12 14.51 13.72
N GLU A 318 -25.99 14.42 12.72
CA GLU A 318 -27.31 13.78 12.84
C GLU A 318 -27.19 12.25 12.97
N THR A 319 -26.23 11.63 12.28
CA THR A 319 -25.94 10.18 12.41
C THR A 319 -25.26 9.84 13.72
N ALA A 320 -24.31 10.66 14.20
CA ALA A 320 -23.63 10.46 15.48
C ALA A 320 -24.56 10.67 16.70
N SER A 321 -25.58 11.53 16.58
CA SER A 321 -26.62 11.70 17.61
C SER A 321 -27.59 10.53 17.64
N ALA A 322 -28.02 10.01 16.47
CA ALA A 322 -28.86 8.82 16.36
C ALA A 322 -28.17 7.54 16.90
N GLU A 323 -26.86 7.37 16.67
CA GLU A 323 -26.10 6.24 17.24
C GLU A 323 -25.97 6.32 18.78
N LYS A 324 -25.79 7.52 19.33
CA LYS A 324 -25.75 7.73 20.79
C LYS A 324 -27.09 7.46 21.46
N GLU A 325 -28.20 7.81 20.82
CA GLU A 325 -29.55 7.47 21.33
C GLU A 325 -29.80 5.96 21.25
N GLY A 326 -29.38 5.29 20.17
CA GLY A 326 -29.47 3.83 20.03
C GLY A 326 -28.75 3.05 21.15
N ASP A 327 -27.50 3.42 21.46
CA ASP A 327 -26.70 2.80 22.54
C ASP A 327 -27.31 3.06 23.94
N SER A 328 -27.94 4.23 24.14
CA SER A 328 -28.65 4.55 25.39
C SER A 328 -29.86 3.64 25.61
N VAL A 329 -30.66 3.42 24.56
CA VAL A 329 -31.87 2.58 24.62
C VAL A 329 -31.52 1.09 24.79
N ASP A 330 -30.45 0.61 24.14
CA ASP A 330 -29.98 -0.77 24.31
C ASP A 330 -29.53 -1.06 25.75
N ARG A 331 -28.88 -0.09 26.42
CA ARG A 331 -28.54 -0.21 27.85
C ARG A 331 -29.78 -0.32 28.72
N LYS A 332 -30.86 0.41 28.39
CA LYS A 332 -32.15 0.29 29.11
C LYS A 332 -32.73 -1.11 28.96
N LEU A 333 -32.69 -1.71 27.77
CA LEU A 333 -33.15 -3.09 27.52
C LEU A 333 -32.34 -4.14 28.28
N VAL A 334 -31.01 -4.00 28.38
CA VAL A 334 -30.17 -4.88 29.21
C VAL A 334 -30.53 -4.73 30.69
N ARG A 335 -30.79 -3.50 31.15
CA ARG A 335 -31.17 -3.24 32.55
C ARG A 335 -32.54 -3.84 32.89
N VAL A 336 -33.48 -3.86 31.95
CA VAL A 336 -34.78 -4.52 32.11
C VAL A 336 -34.60 -6.01 32.40
N ASN A 337 -33.72 -6.71 31.68
CA ASN A 337 -33.46 -8.13 31.95
C ASN A 337 -32.90 -8.36 33.36
N GLN A 338 -32.00 -7.51 33.82
CA GLN A 338 -31.45 -7.59 35.19
C GLN A 338 -32.52 -7.36 36.27
N LEU A 339 -33.47 -6.45 36.03
CA LEU A 339 -34.57 -6.18 36.95
C LEU A 339 -35.58 -7.33 36.98
N ARG A 340 -35.81 -7.97 35.84
CA ARG A 340 -36.63 -9.20 35.75
C ARG A 340 -35.99 -10.34 36.55
N ASP A 341 -34.67 -10.52 36.44
CA ASP A 341 -33.93 -11.52 37.22
C ASP A 341 -33.98 -11.23 38.74
N ALA A 342 -34.09 -9.95 39.11
CA ALA A 342 -34.26 -9.49 40.48
C ALA A 342 -35.72 -9.50 40.98
N MET A 343 -36.68 -9.93 40.15
CA MET A 343 -38.14 -9.91 40.40
C MET A 343 -38.72 -8.50 40.69
N ASP A 344 -38.05 -7.44 40.23
CA ASP A 344 -38.54 -6.05 40.35
C ASP A 344 -39.28 -5.64 39.07
N PHE A 345 -40.50 -6.15 38.94
CA PHE A 345 -41.31 -6.02 37.72
C PHE A 345 -41.83 -4.60 37.49
N ASP A 346 -42.07 -3.81 38.55
CA ASP A 346 -42.55 -2.44 38.42
C ASP A 346 -41.47 -1.51 37.86
N ALA A 347 -40.22 -1.68 38.30
CA ALA A 347 -39.07 -0.96 37.74
C ALA A 347 -38.81 -1.39 36.28
N ALA A 348 -38.96 -2.68 35.97
CA ALA A 348 -38.82 -3.21 34.61
C ALA A 348 -39.88 -2.63 33.66
N ARG A 349 -41.15 -2.57 34.06
CA ARG A 349 -42.23 -1.96 33.27
C ARG A 349 -41.98 -0.50 32.97
N LYS A 350 -41.50 0.27 33.96
CA LYS A 350 -41.21 1.71 33.78
C LYS A 350 -40.15 1.94 32.70
N LEU A 351 -39.06 1.18 32.74
CA LEU A 351 -38.01 1.28 31.71
C LEU A 351 -38.50 0.81 30.34
N LEU A 352 -39.35 -0.22 30.28
CA LEU A 352 -39.95 -0.67 29.03
C LEU A 352 -40.84 0.41 28.40
N TYR A 353 -41.60 1.18 29.19
CA TYR A 353 -42.37 2.31 28.67
C TYR A 353 -41.48 3.43 28.13
N GLU A 354 -40.33 3.69 28.75
CA GLU A 354 -39.35 4.65 28.21
C GLU A 354 -38.78 4.16 26.86
N VAL A 355 -38.45 2.87 26.76
CA VAL A 355 -37.99 2.26 25.50
C VAL A 355 -39.07 2.30 24.41
N LEU A 356 -40.36 2.22 24.76
CA LEU A 356 -41.45 2.36 23.80
C LEU A 356 -41.57 3.78 23.21
N VAL A 357 -41.06 4.79 23.91
CA VAL A 357 -41.10 6.19 23.48
C VAL A 357 -39.82 6.60 22.75
N GLU A 358 -38.66 6.11 23.23
CA GLU A 358 -37.34 6.53 22.75
C GLU A 358 -36.71 5.55 21.74
N GLY A 359 -37.20 4.30 21.67
CA GLY A 359 -36.58 3.24 20.88
C GLY A 359 -36.98 3.23 19.41
N ASN A 360 -36.11 2.66 18.58
CA ASN A 360 -36.40 2.38 17.17
C ASN A 360 -37.43 1.25 17.01
N GLU A 361 -37.95 1.03 15.80
CA GLU A 361 -39.04 0.07 15.54
C GLU A 361 -38.75 -1.35 16.07
N ASN A 362 -37.51 -1.80 15.99
CA ASN A 362 -37.11 -3.12 16.49
C ASN A 362 -37.07 -3.18 18.02
N GLN A 363 -36.50 -2.15 18.66
CA GLN A 363 -36.44 -2.04 20.13
C GLN A 363 -37.85 -1.92 20.74
N VAL A 364 -38.75 -1.20 20.07
CA VAL A 364 -40.16 -1.07 20.46
C VAL A 364 -40.87 -2.42 20.37
N LEU A 365 -40.63 -3.21 19.32
CA LEU A 365 -41.19 -4.57 19.19
C LEU A 365 -40.71 -5.48 20.32
N VAL A 366 -39.43 -5.44 20.64
CA VAL A 366 -38.85 -6.20 21.76
C VAL A 366 -39.49 -5.77 23.08
N ALA A 367 -39.59 -4.47 23.34
CA ALA A 367 -40.19 -3.95 24.57
C ALA A 367 -41.67 -4.34 24.70
N ARG A 368 -42.45 -4.30 23.61
CA ARG A 368 -43.86 -4.75 23.61
C ARG A 368 -43.99 -6.23 23.94
N ASN A 369 -43.13 -7.08 23.37
CA ASN A 369 -43.16 -8.52 23.64
C ASN A 369 -42.83 -8.80 25.11
N ILE A 370 -41.80 -8.15 25.66
CA ILE A 370 -41.43 -8.29 27.06
C ILE A 370 -42.56 -7.81 27.99
N LEU A 371 -43.20 -6.67 27.68
CA LEU A 371 -44.36 -6.19 28.44
C LEU A 371 -45.52 -7.18 28.42
N SER A 372 -45.83 -7.78 27.26
CA SER A 372 -46.91 -8.77 27.17
C SER A 372 -46.66 -10.01 28.03
N GLN A 373 -45.40 -10.45 28.16
CA GLN A 373 -45.04 -11.57 29.03
C GLN A 373 -45.16 -11.23 30.52
N LEU A 374 -44.91 -9.97 30.89
CA LEU A 374 -45.00 -9.47 32.27
C LEU A 374 -46.45 -9.16 32.72
N ASP A 375 -47.39 -9.12 31.79
CA ASP A 375 -48.82 -8.96 32.07
C ASP A 375 -49.52 -10.33 32.24
N ASP A 376 -48.87 -11.42 31.80
CA ASP A 376 -49.34 -12.81 31.93
C ASP A 376 -48.84 -13.52 33.22
N GLU A 377 -47.88 -12.94 33.94
CA GLU A 377 -47.33 -13.40 35.24
C GLU A 377 -47.90 -12.59 36.42
#